data_AF-A0A350YLY3-F1
#
_entry.id   AF-A0A350YLY3-F1
#
_cell.length_a   1.000
_cell.length_b   1.000
_cell.length_c   1.000
_cell.angle_alpha   90.00
_cell.angle_beta   90.00
_cell.angle_gamma   90.00
#
_symmetry.space_group_name_H-M   'P 1'
#
loop_
_entity.id
_entity.type
_entity.pdbx_description
1 polymer ?
#
loop_
_entity_poly.entity_id
_entity_poly.type
_entity_poly.pdbx_seq_one_letter_code
_entity_poly.pdbx_strand_id
1 'polypeptide(L)'
;MKTIEERKSILDKDIFRLVNHGWRVAHRSDTKCLLVKRRKPNGCILTVLLLLFIVPGIIYLLVDRGRSSLKMEVTEDGDIKYFPSGLSQFEQRELTWY
;
A
#
# COMPACT_ATOMS: atom_id res chain seq x y z
N MET A 1 14.36 -16.43 -53.53
CA MET A 1 13.85 -16.71 -52.16
C MET A 1 15.06 -16.66 -51.22
N LYS A 2 15.07 -15.83 -50.17
CA LYS A 2 16.27 -15.62 -49.33
C LYS A 2 16.64 -16.89 -48.55
N THR A 3 17.93 -17.14 -48.33
CA THR A 3 18.39 -18.30 -47.55
C THR A 3 18.02 -18.15 -46.07
N ILE A 4 18.12 -19.22 -45.29
CA ILE A 4 17.82 -19.19 -43.84
C ILE A 4 18.87 -18.32 -43.10
N GLU A 5 20.12 -18.37 -43.54
CA GLU A 5 21.23 -17.59 -42.97
C GLU A 5 21.07 -16.08 -43.20
N GLU A 6 20.68 -15.66 -44.41
CA GLU A 6 20.38 -14.26 -44.69
C GLU A 6 19.24 -13.74 -43.80
N ARG A 7 18.19 -14.54 -43.61
CA ARG A 7 17.04 -14.19 -42.76
C ARG A 7 17.43 -14.07 -41.28
N LYS A 8 18.35 -14.92 -40.81
CA LYS A 8 18.89 -14.87 -39.44
C LYS A 8 19.73 -13.61 -39.19
N SER A 9 20.59 -13.24 -40.14
CA SER A 9 21.42 -12.03 -40.01
C SER A 9 20.60 -10.73 -39.95
N ILE A 10 19.52 -10.66 -40.73
CA ILE A 10 18.59 -9.53 -40.72
C ILE A 10 17.88 -9.44 -39.36
N LEU A 11 17.44 -10.59 -38.82
CA LEU A 11 16.79 -10.66 -37.52
C LEU A 11 17.73 -10.25 -36.38
N ASP A 12 19.00 -10.67 -36.42
CA ASP A 12 20.01 -10.30 -35.43
C ASP A 12 20.26 -8.79 -35.37
N LYS A 13 20.33 -8.14 -36.53
CA LYS A 13 20.54 -6.69 -36.62
C LYS A 13 19.40 -5.91 -35.97
N ASP A 14 18.16 -6.34 -36.15
CA ASP A 14 16.99 -5.67 -35.58
C ASP A 14 16.78 -6.01 -34.09
N ILE A 15 17.12 -7.23 -33.66
CA ILE A 15 17.15 -7.59 -32.23
C ILE A 15 18.12 -6.66 -31.50
N PHE A 16 19.33 -6.48 -32.02
CA PHE A 16 20.35 -5.63 -31.38
C PHE A 16 19.86 -4.18 -31.21
N ARG A 17 19.22 -3.62 -32.24
CA ARG A 17 18.59 -2.29 -32.18
C ARG A 17 17.52 -2.22 -31.09
N LEU A 18 16.61 -3.20 -31.03
CA LEU A 18 15.50 -3.19 -30.07
C LEU A 18 15.99 -3.43 -28.63
N VAL A 19 17.02 -4.24 -28.44
CA VAL A 19 17.67 -4.44 -27.15
C VAL A 19 18.27 -3.14 -26.61
N ASN A 20 18.93 -2.36 -27.47
CA ASN A 20 19.43 -1.03 -27.10
C ASN A 20 18.31 -0.04 -26.70
N HIS A 21 17.09 -0.22 -27.20
CA HIS A 21 15.91 0.57 -26.81
C HIS A 21 15.17 0.02 -25.56
N GLY A 22 15.80 -0.91 -24.84
CA GLY A 22 15.30 -1.44 -23.56
C GLY A 22 14.29 -2.59 -23.69
N TRP A 23 14.22 -3.22 -24.87
CA TRP A 23 13.52 -4.50 -25.04
C TRP A 23 14.42 -5.66 -24.61
N ARG A 24 13.85 -6.74 -24.09
CA ARG A 24 14.59 -7.95 -23.71
C ARG A 24 14.10 -9.12 -24.55
N VAL A 25 15.02 -9.97 -25.01
CA VAL A 25 14.67 -11.20 -25.74
C VAL A 25 14.11 -12.21 -24.74
N ALA A 26 12.90 -12.71 -25.00
CA ALA A 26 12.26 -13.75 -24.19
C ALA A 26 12.29 -15.12 -24.88
N HIS A 27 12.13 -15.18 -26.21
CA HIS A 27 12.24 -16.42 -26.98
C HIS A 27 12.81 -16.13 -28.37
N ARG A 28 13.63 -17.04 -28.92
CA ARG A 28 14.26 -16.88 -30.23
C ARG A 28 14.23 -18.18 -31.04
N SER A 29 13.95 -18.06 -32.33
CA SER A 29 14.06 -19.10 -33.36
C SER A 29 14.77 -18.51 -34.60
N ASP A 30 15.11 -19.34 -35.59
CA ASP A 30 15.90 -18.88 -36.76
C ASP A 30 15.22 -17.79 -37.61
N THR A 31 13.89 -17.63 -37.50
CA THR A 31 13.12 -16.61 -38.24
C THR A 31 12.21 -15.76 -37.35
N LYS A 32 12.15 -16.01 -36.04
CA LYS A 32 11.21 -15.34 -35.12
C LYS A 32 11.91 -14.97 -33.82
N CYS A 33 11.57 -13.81 -33.27
CA CYS A 33 12.04 -13.37 -31.96
C CYS A 33 10.87 -12.76 -31.19
N LEU A 34 10.71 -13.16 -29.93
CA LEU A 34 9.75 -12.59 -29.00
C LEU A 34 10.51 -11.65 -28.06
N LEU A 35 10.12 -10.38 -28.05
CA LEU A 35 10.74 -9.31 -27.27
C LEU A 35 9.73 -8.80 -26.23
N VAL A 36 10.20 -8.57 -25.00
CA VAL A 36 9.39 -8.09 -23.89
C VAL A 36 10.00 -6.80 -23.35
N LYS A 37 9.16 -5.79 -23.13
CA LYS A 37 9.54 -4.55 -22.46
C LYS A 37 8.78 -4.44 -21.14
N ARG A 38 9.50 -4.27 -20.04
CA ARG A 38 8.85 -4.00 -18.75
C ARG A 38 8.21 -2.61 -18.81
N ARG A 39 6.89 -2.54 -18.58
CA ARG A 39 6.21 -1.27 -18.33
C ARG A 39 6.57 -0.78 -16.94
N LYS A 40 6.89 0.52 -16.82
CA LYS A 40 7.06 1.15 -15.52
C LYS A 40 5.67 1.28 -14.85
N PRO A 41 5.58 1.16 -13.52
CA PRO A 41 4.34 1.45 -12.82
C PRO A 41 3.95 2.90 -13.05
N ASN A 42 2.65 3.16 -13.14
CA ASN A 42 2.12 4.51 -13.34
C ASN A 42 2.32 5.33 -12.07
N GLY A 43 3.24 6.29 -12.08
CA GLY A 43 3.53 7.15 -10.94
C GLY A 43 2.30 7.90 -10.40
N CYS A 44 1.36 8.28 -11.28
CA CYS A 44 0.12 8.95 -10.88
C CYS A 44 -0.75 8.08 -9.94
N ILE A 45 -0.87 6.78 -10.22
CA ILE A 45 -1.63 5.85 -9.37
C ILE A 45 -0.96 5.72 -7.99
N LEU A 46 0.37 5.66 -7.96
CA LEU A 46 1.12 5.61 -6.71
C LEU A 46 0.89 6.87 -5.85
N THR A 47 0.91 8.06 -6.47
CA THR A 47 0.65 9.32 -5.78
C THR A 47 -0.77 9.39 -5.22
N VAL A 48 -1.77 8.95 -5.98
CA VAL A 48 -3.17 8.91 -5.53
C VAL A 48 -3.33 7.96 -4.34
N LEU A 49 -2.71 6.78 -4.39
CA LEU A 49 -2.72 5.86 -3.25
C LEU A 49 -2.09 6.48 -2.01
N LEU A 50 -0.92 7.11 -2.16
CA LEU A 50 -0.23 7.75 -1.03
C LEU A 50 -1.11 8.83 -0.38
N LEU A 51 -1.77 9.67 -1.18
CA LEU A 51 -2.69 10.69 -0.68
C LEU A 51 -3.84 10.06 0.12
N LEU A 52 -4.45 8.99 -0.42
CA LEU A 52 -5.61 8.35 0.17
C LEU A 52 -5.31 7.63 1.49
N PHE A 53 -4.07 7.26 1.76
CA PHE A 53 -3.70 6.59 3.02
C PHE A 53 -3.03 7.53 4.03
N ILE A 54 -2.14 8.44 3.58
CA ILE A 54 -1.39 9.31 4.47
C ILE A 54 -2.29 10.39 5.06
N VAL A 55 -3.10 11.05 4.22
CA VAL A 55 -3.95 12.16 4.66
C VAL A 55 -4.96 11.75 5.73
N PRO A 56 -5.75 10.67 5.58
CA PRO A 56 -6.66 10.25 6.65
C PRO A 56 -5.92 9.75 7.89
N GLY A 57 -4.73 9.18 7.75
CA GLY A 57 -3.89 8.82 8.90
C GLY A 57 -3.50 10.04 9.73
N ILE A 58 -3.07 11.13 9.08
CA ILE A 58 -2.74 12.38 9.75
C ILE A 58 -3.99 13.00 10.38
N ILE A 59 -5.12 13.05 9.65
CA ILE A 59 -6.38 13.56 10.19
C ILE A 59 -6.78 12.76 11.44
N TYR A 60 -6.71 11.43 11.39
CA TYR A 60 -7.00 10.57 12.52
C TYR A 60 -6.15 10.89 13.76
N LEU A 61 -4.87 11.17 13.57
CA LEU A 61 -3.97 11.56 14.67
C LEU A 61 -4.27 12.95 15.24
N LEU A 62 -4.79 13.85 14.40
CA LEU A 62 -5.14 15.21 14.80
C LEU A 62 -6.56 15.33 15.38
N VAL A 63 -7.42 14.34 15.17
CA VAL A 63 -8.75 14.29 15.80
C VAL A 63 -8.55 14.15 17.30
N ASP A 64 -8.85 15.23 18.03
CA ASP A 64 -8.86 15.25 19.47
C ASP A 64 -9.87 14.23 20.00
N ARG A 65 -9.40 13.29 20.83
CA ARG A 65 -10.23 12.26 21.44
C ARG A 65 -11.09 12.78 22.60
N GLY A 66 -10.97 14.06 22.93
CA GLY A 66 -11.63 14.67 24.07
C GLY A 66 -11.01 14.24 25.40
N ARG A 67 -11.56 14.74 26.52
CA ARG A 67 -11.11 14.39 27.86
C ARG A 67 -12.09 13.42 28.50
N SER A 68 -11.61 12.24 28.88
CA SER A 68 -12.33 11.33 29.75
C SER A 68 -12.17 11.78 31.20
N SER A 69 -13.27 11.79 31.96
CA SER A 69 -13.25 12.13 33.39
C SER A 69 -13.90 11.01 34.20
N LEU A 70 -13.35 10.75 35.38
CA LEU A 70 -13.85 9.76 36.33
C LEU A 70 -14.12 10.48 37.64
N LYS A 71 -15.39 10.56 38.05
CA LYS A 71 -15.76 11.08 39.36
C LYS A 71 -15.93 9.91 40.32
N MET A 72 -15.30 10.02 41.48
CA MET A 72 -15.37 9.01 42.54
C MET A 72 -16.07 9.65 43.75
N GLU A 73 -17.11 9.00 44.25
CA GLU A 73 -17.83 9.44 45.46
C GLU A 73 -17.87 8.28 46.46
N VAL A 74 -17.62 8.60 47.73
CA VAL A 74 -17.78 7.63 48.83
C VAL A 74 -19.18 7.82 49.40
N THR A 75 -19.96 6.75 49.42
CA THR A 75 -21.31 6.71 49.96
C THR A 75 -21.23 6.79 51.49
N GLU A 76 -22.30 7.25 52.15
CA GLU A 76 -22.39 7.31 53.62
C GLU A 76 -22.16 5.94 54.29
N ASP A 77 -22.44 4.85 53.58
CA ASP A 77 -22.20 3.46 54.00
C ASP A 77 -20.72 3.01 53.84
N GLY A 78 -19.85 3.86 53.31
CA GLY A 78 -18.42 3.56 53.08
C GLY A 78 -18.09 2.98 51.69
N ASP A 79 -19.10 2.73 50.84
CA ASP A 79 -18.91 2.17 49.50
C ASP A 79 -18.49 3.22 48.46
N ILE A 80 -17.56 2.87 47.57
CA ILE A 80 -17.06 3.75 46.50
C ILE A 80 -17.94 3.60 45.25
N LYS A 81 -18.46 4.72 44.73
CA LYS A 81 -19.20 4.80 43.46
C LYS A 81 -18.40 5.55 42.41
N TYR A 82 -18.35 4.97 41.21
CA TYR A 82 -17.65 5.50 40.05
C TYR A 82 -18.65 6.07 39.04
N PHE A 83 -18.46 7.32 38.62
CA PHE A 83 -19.23 7.96 37.56
C PHE A 83 -18.30 8.33 36.39
N PRO A 84 -18.12 7.42 35.43
CA PRO A 84 -17.30 7.66 34.25
C PRO A 84 -18.03 8.55 33.22
N SER A 85 -17.34 9.54 32.64
CA SER A 85 -17.83 10.37 31.54
C SER A 85 -16.79 10.44 30.42
N GLY A 86 -17.20 10.16 29.18
CA GLY A 86 -16.30 10.13 28.03
C GLY A 86 -15.34 8.91 28.00
N LEU A 87 -15.62 7.87 28.79
CA LEU A 87 -14.92 6.58 28.73
C LEU A 87 -15.66 5.61 27.80
N SER A 88 -14.91 4.82 27.03
CA SER A 88 -15.46 3.78 26.18
C SER A 88 -16.09 2.65 27.02
N GLN A 89 -17.00 1.86 26.44
CA GLN A 89 -17.60 0.71 27.12
C GLN A 89 -16.58 -0.34 27.57
N PHE A 90 -15.39 -0.39 26.95
CA PHE A 90 -14.33 -1.29 27.34
C PHE A 90 -13.67 -0.82 28.64
N GLU A 91 -13.28 0.46 28.70
CA GLU A 91 -12.67 1.07 29.89
C GLU A 91 -13.63 1.12 31.09
N GLN A 92 -14.92 1.30 30.84
CA GLN A 92 -15.94 1.23 31.90
C GLN A 92 -16.03 -0.16 32.54
N ARG A 93 -15.80 -1.23 31.77
CA ARG A 93 -15.79 -2.59 32.33
C ARG A 93 -14.60 -2.78 33.25
N GLU A 94 -13.40 -2.30 32.88
CA GLU A 94 -12.21 -2.43 33.73
C GLU A 94 -12.42 -1.87 35.14
N LEU A 95 -13.19 -0.79 35.28
CA LEU A 95 -13.52 -0.17 36.56
C LEU A 95 -14.46 -1.01 37.45
N THR A 96 -15.15 -2.00 36.89
CA THR A 96 -16.10 -2.87 37.63
C THR A 96 -15.51 -4.23 38.04
N TRP A 97 -14.29 -4.55 37.58
CA TRP A 97 -13.62 -5.82 37.89
C TRP A 97 -12.74 -5.76 39.15
N TYR A 98 -12.55 -4.57 39.74
CA TYR A 98 -11.82 -4.32 40.99
C TYR A 98 -12.79 -3.90 42.09
#